data_AF-R7EV73-F1
#
_entry.id   AF-R7EV73-F1
#
_cell.length_a   1.000
_cell.length_b   1.000
_cell.length_c   1.000
_cell.angle_alpha   90.00
_cell.angle_beta   90.00
_cell.angle_gamma   90.00
#
_symmetry.space_group_name_H-M   'P 1'
#
loop_
_entity.id
_entity.type
_entity.pdbx_description
1 polymer ?
#
loop_
_entity_poly.entity_id
_entity_poly.type
_entity_poly.pdbx_seq_one_letter_code
_entity_poly.pdbx_strand_id
1 'polypeptide(L)'
;MASELIDTATVSGSVGQEVQKRYAQLCEETGLHPSVNWTAAYYDAATGKVQLGDVISVSLETETSILGFGGVLFPVKLTATASGLSEIYWK
;
A
#
# COMPACT_ATOMS: atom_id res chain seq x y z
N MET A 1 -3.01 -7.20 -1.22
CA MET A 1 -2.10 -6.23 -0.57
C MET A 1 -2.50 -4.79 -0.84
N ALA A 2 -2.41 -4.27 -2.07
CA ALA A 2 -2.74 -2.85 -2.35
C ALA A 2 -4.17 -2.47 -1.92
N SER A 3 -5.16 -3.34 -2.18
CA SER A 3 -6.55 -3.19 -1.71
C SER A 3 -6.65 -3.08 -0.19
N GLU A 4 -6.07 -4.03 0.54
CA GLU A 4 -6.08 -4.07 2.01
C GLU A 4 -5.41 -2.83 2.64
N LEU A 5 -4.32 -2.35 2.03
CA LEU A 5 -3.63 -1.15 2.50
C LEU A 5 -4.46 0.10 2.24
N ILE A 6 -5.11 0.21 1.07
CA ILE A 6 -5.94 1.38 0.79
C ILE A 6 -7.17 1.40 1.70
N ASP A 7 -7.82 0.26 1.93
CA ASP A 7 -8.98 0.16 2.84
C ASP A 7 -8.59 0.57 4.27
N THR A 8 -7.43 0.12 4.74
CA THR A 8 -6.92 0.52 6.05
C THR A 8 -6.62 2.03 6.09
N ALA A 9 -6.05 2.58 5.02
CA ALA A 9 -5.70 4.00 4.95
C ALA A 9 -6.93 4.91 4.86
N THR A 10 -7.98 4.51 4.14
CA THR A 10 -9.21 5.30 4.00
C THR A 10 -10.01 5.30 5.30
N VAL A 11 -10.16 4.13 5.94
CA VAL A 11 -10.88 3.98 7.21
C VAL A 11 -10.18 4.71 8.35
N SER A 12 -8.84 4.68 8.37
CA SER A 12 -8.05 5.41 9.38
C SER A 12 -7.84 6.89 9.03
N GLY A 13 -8.10 7.29 7.79
CA GLY A 13 -7.78 8.60 7.23
C GLY A 13 -6.29 8.96 7.29
N SER A 14 -5.41 7.97 7.28
CA SER A 14 -3.96 8.17 7.44
C SER A 14 -3.15 7.07 6.75
N VAL A 15 -1.95 7.39 6.27
CA VAL A 15 -0.95 6.41 5.80
C VAL A 15 0.07 6.03 6.90
N GLY A 16 -0.26 6.30 8.15
CA GLY A 16 0.62 6.17 9.31
C GLY A 16 0.65 4.78 9.95
N GLN A 17 0.66 4.75 11.29
CA GLN A 17 1.00 3.56 12.08
C GLN A 17 0.08 2.35 11.83
N GLU A 18 -1.23 2.56 11.67
CA GLU A 18 -2.19 1.47 11.44
C GLU A 18 -1.93 0.78 10.10
N VAL A 19 -1.66 1.57 9.06
CA VAL A 19 -1.30 1.07 7.73
C VAL A 19 0.05 0.35 7.74
N GLN A 20 1.04 0.87 8.47
CA GLN A 20 2.34 0.19 8.64
C GLN A 20 2.20 -1.17 9.32
N LYS A 21 1.35 -1.26 10.36
CA LYS A 21 1.05 -2.52 11.03
C LYS A 21 0.38 -3.51 10.07
N ARG A 22 -0.60 -3.06 9.29
CA ARG A 22 -1.26 -3.91 8.29
C ARG A 22 -0.29 -4.38 7.21
N TYR A 23 0.61 -3.51 6.75
CA TYR A 23 1.66 -3.86 5.80
C TYR A 23 2.57 -4.96 6.34
N ALA A 24 3.02 -4.87 7.60
CA ALA A 24 3.86 -5.88 8.22
C ALA A 24 3.17 -7.26 8.30
N GLN A 25 1.88 -7.30 8.67
CA GLN A 25 1.09 -8.53 8.68
C GLN A 25 0.98 -9.15 7.29
N LEU A 26 0.68 -8.35 6.26
CA LEU A 26 0.58 -8.84 4.89
C LEU A 26 1.93 -9.38 4.38
N CYS A 27 3.04 -8.75 4.76
CA CYS A 27 4.38 -9.26 4.45
C CYS A 27 4.60 -10.65 5.05
N GLU A 28 4.21 -10.85 6.31
CA GLU A 28 4.31 -12.15 6.99
C GLU A 28 3.40 -13.21 6.35
N GLU A 29 2.16 -12.85 6.02
CA GLU A 29 1.18 -13.75 5.39
C GLU A 29 1.58 -14.19 3.98
N THR A 30 2.19 -13.30 3.19
CA THR A 30 2.48 -13.53 1.77
C THR A 30 3.93 -13.91 1.48
N GLY A 31 4.86 -13.59 2.40
CA GLY A 31 6.30 -13.66 2.16
C GLY A 31 6.82 -12.63 1.15
N LEU A 32 6.00 -11.67 0.70
CA LEU A 32 6.38 -10.62 -0.23
C LEU A 32 6.71 -9.33 0.53
N HIS A 33 7.76 -8.64 0.08
CA HIS A 33 8.20 -7.37 0.66
C HIS A 33 8.27 -6.26 -0.41
N PRO A 34 7.13 -5.83 -0.97
CA PRO A 34 7.12 -4.80 -1.99
C PRO A 34 7.52 -3.43 -1.41
N SER A 35 8.21 -2.61 -2.19
CA SER A 35 8.32 -1.19 -1.88
C SER A 35 6.93 -0.54 -1.96
N VAL A 36 6.66 0.39 -1.05
CA VAL A 36 5.36 1.07 -0.93
C VAL A 36 5.55 2.54 -1.23
N ASN A 37 4.75 3.06 -2.16
CA ASN A 37 4.69 4.48 -2.46
C ASN A 37 3.25 5.01 -2.27
N TRP A 38 3.12 6.11 -1.54
CA TRP A 38 1.85 6.76 -1.25
C TRP A 38 1.75 8.11 -1.94
N THR A 39 0.57 8.43 -2.44
CA THR A 39 0.24 9.78 -2.93
C THR A 39 -1.10 10.21 -2.35
N ALA A 40 -1.10 11.34 -1.65
CA ALA A 40 -2.29 11.97 -1.08
C ALA A 40 -2.03 13.47 -0.87
N ALA A 41 -3.11 14.25 -0.79
CA ALA A 41 -3.06 15.60 -0.25
C ALA A 41 -3.11 15.50 1.28
N TYR A 42 -1.96 15.65 1.94
CA TYR A 42 -1.90 15.50 3.40
C TYR A 42 -2.48 16.73 4.11
N TYR A 43 -3.43 16.48 5.00
CA TYR A 43 -3.87 17.45 6.01
C TYR A 43 -2.74 17.74 7.00
N ASP A 44 -2.04 16.68 7.41
CA ASP A 44 -0.82 16.76 8.22
C ASP A 44 0.20 15.73 7.70
N ALA A 45 1.25 16.24 7.06
CA ALA A 45 2.30 15.42 6.47
C ALA A 45 3.17 14.70 7.52
N ALA A 46 3.29 15.22 8.75
CA ALA A 46 4.10 14.61 9.80
C ALA A 46 3.44 13.33 10.35
N THR A 47 2.12 13.30 10.39
CA THR A 47 1.32 12.14 10.84
C THR A 47 0.69 11.35 9.69
N GLY A 48 0.88 11.81 8.45
CA GLY A 48 0.33 11.19 7.24
C GLY A 48 -1.19 11.23 7.17
N LYS A 49 -1.84 12.18 7.86
CA LYS A 49 -3.31 12.31 7.88
C LYS A 49 -3.82 12.94 6.59
N VAL A 50 -4.97 12.47 6.13
CA VAL A 50 -5.63 12.90 4.89
C VAL A 50 -7.09 13.26 5.22
N GLN A 51 -7.54 14.42 4.76
CA GLN A 51 -8.85 14.96 5.12
C GLN A 51 -9.99 14.19 4.46
N LEU A 52 -11.16 14.17 5.11
CA LEU A 52 -12.39 13.56 4.61
C LEU A 52 -12.63 13.94 3.14
N GLY A 53 -12.81 12.92 2.30
CA GLY A 53 -13.10 13.11 0.88
C GLY A 53 -11.88 13.34 -0.02
N ASP A 54 -10.69 13.53 0.53
CA ASP A 54 -9.45 13.58 -0.25
C ASP A 54 -9.01 12.17 -0.68
N VAL A 55 -8.38 12.09 -1.85
CA VAL A 55 -7.91 10.83 -2.43
C VAL A 55 -6.61 10.37 -1.76
N ILE A 56 -6.58 9.10 -1.37
CA ILE A 56 -5.38 8.35 -1.02
C ILE A 56 -5.09 7.38 -2.16
N SER A 57 -3.82 7.19 -2.53
CA SER A 57 -3.43 6.14 -3.48
C SER A 57 -2.14 5.48 -3.05
N VAL A 58 -2.04 4.18 -3.33
CA VAL A 58 -0.88 3.34 -3.04
C VAL A 58 -0.40 2.64 -4.30
N SER A 59 0.92 2.56 -4.45
CA SER A 59 1.60 1.73 -5.44
C SER A 59 2.58 0.81 -4.74
N LEU A 60 2.48 -0.48 -5.03
CA LEU A 60 3.36 -1.54 -4.54
C LEU A 60 4.19 -2.09 -5.68
N GLU A 61 5.48 -2.31 -5.42
CA GLU A 61 6.40 -2.86 -6.41
C GLU A 61 7.34 -3.90 -5.79
N THR A 62 7.47 -5.07 -6.41
CA THR A 62 8.43 -6.09 -6.01
C THR A 62 8.96 -6.86 -7.21
N GLU A 63 10.11 -7.50 -7.06
CA GLU A 63 10.66 -8.42 -8.05
C GLU A 63 10.61 -9.84 -7.49
N THR A 64 10.16 -10.79 -8.32
CA THR A 64 10.18 -12.21 -8.00
C THR A 64 10.64 -13.01 -9.21
N SER A 65 10.96 -14.28 -9.01
CA SER A 65 11.33 -15.18 -10.10
C SER A 65 10.21 -16.18 -10.36
N ILE A 66 9.82 -16.33 -11.62
CA ILE A 66 8.91 -17.38 -12.06
C ILE A 66 9.67 -18.48 -12.78
N LEU A 67 9.17 -19.71 -12.67
CA LEU A 67 9.73 -20.84 -13.41
C LEU A 67 9.30 -20.75 -14.87
N GLY A 68 10.28 -20.62 -15.76
CA GLY A 68 10.08 -20.69 -17.20
C GLY A 68 10.33 -22.08 -17.77
N PHE A 69 10.09 -22.21 -19.07
CA PHE A 69 10.29 -23.46 -19.79
C PHE A 69 11.76 -23.90 -19.74
N GLY A 70 11.99 -25.19 -19.50
CA GLY A 70 13.33 -25.77 -19.36
C GLY A 70 13.97 -25.61 -17.96
N GLY A 71 13.22 -25.14 -16.96
CA GLY A 71 13.71 -25.04 -15.58
C GLY A 71 14.48 -23.74 -15.26
N VAL A 72 14.47 -22.79 -16.20
CA VAL A 72 15.12 -21.48 -16.02
C VAL A 72 14.23 -20.55 -15.23
N LEU A 73 14.77 -19.88 -14.21
CA LEU A 73 14.06 -18.83 -13.46
C LEU A 73 14.16 -17.50 -14.21
N PHE A 74 13.02 -16.84 -14.42
CA PHE A 74 12.94 -15.52 -15.04
C PHE A 74 12.53 -14.47 -14.01
N PRO A 75 13.31 -13.39 -13.83
CA PRO A 75 12.90 -12.29 -12.99
C PRO A 75 11.71 -11.57 -13.63
N VAL A 76 10.69 -11.30 -12.82
CA VAL A 76 9.52 -10.53 -13.21
C VAL A 76 9.25 -9.47 -12.15
N LYS A 77 8.88 -8.29 -12.63
CA LYS A 77 8.47 -7.16 -11.81
C LYS A 77 6.95 -7.22 -11.63
N LEU A 78 6.51 -7.22 -10.38
CA LEU A 78 5.10 -7.16 -10.00
C LEU A 78 4.77 -5.75 -9.51
N THR A 79 3.68 -5.20 -10.02
CA THR A 79 3.16 -3.90 -9.62
C THR A 79 1.68 -4.02 -9.28
N ALA A 80 1.27 -3.43 -8.17
CA ALA A 80 -0.13 -3.37 -7.75
C ALA A 80 -0.46 -1.96 -7.26
N THR A 81 -1.58 -1.39 -7.72
CA THR A 81 -2.03 -0.05 -7.36
C THR A 81 -3.47 -0.08 -6.85
N ALA A 82 -3.80 0.83 -5.94
CA ALA A 82 -5.16 1.03 -5.47
C ALA A 82 -5.37 2.48 -4.99
N SER A 83 -6.61 2.96 -5.02
CA SER A 83 -6.98 4.30 -4.57
C SER A 83 -8.37 4.31 -3.92
N GLY A 84 -8.58 5.28 -3.04
CA GLY A 84 -9.82 5.44 -2.28
C GLY A 84 -9.91 6.82 -1.64
N LEU A 85 -11.09 7.19 -1.13
CA LEU A 85 -11.32 8.47 -0.45
C LEU A 85 -11.18 8.29 1.06
N SER A 86 -10.50 9.21 1.73
CA SER A 86 -10.45 9.23 3.20
C SER A 86 -11.84 9.37 3.80
N GLU A 87 -12.13 8.61 4.86
CA GLU A 87 -13.42 8.57 5.56
C GLU A 87 -13.40 9.39 6.87
N ILE A 88 -12.26 9.99 7.23
CA ILE A 88 -12.07 10.66 8.52
C ILE A 88 -11.96 12.17 8.36
N TYR A 89 -12.75 12.88 9.18
CA TYR A 89 -12.62 14.32 9.34
C TYR A 89 -11.63 14.67 10.46
N TRP A 90 -10.59 15.42 10.11
CA TRP A 90 -9.62 15.99 11.05
C TRP A 90 -9.96 17.47 11.33
N LYS A 91 -9.94 17.84 12.61
CA LYS A 91 -10.18 19.21 13.09
C LYS A 91 -8.92 20.04 13.16
#